data_AF-A0A3D1F424-F1
#
_entry.id   AF-A0A3D1F424-F1
#
_cell.length_a   1.000
_cell.length_b   1.000
_cell.length_c   1.000
_cell.angle_alpha   90.00
_cell.angle_beta   90.00
_cell.angle_gamma   90.00
#
_symmetry.space_group_name_H-M   'P 1'
#
loop_
_entity.id
_entity.type
_entity.pdbx_description
1 polymer ?
#
loop_
_entity_poly.entity_id
_entity_poly.type
_entity_poly.pdbx_seq_one_letter_code
_entity_poly.pdbx_strand_id
1 'polypeptide(L)'
;MTLSNYAEDAILNALFGKTSDFGALGSAPSMYVGLSTADPGEDGSSDAPPSGDGYARVSTAASDWNAASSGSLDNANIIQFPEATGSWGTITHFTIYDAPTGGNLIFSGALDTPKAFISGDTPLFAAGDLSFTAN
;
A
#
# COMPACT_ATOMS: atom_id res chain seq x y z
N MET A 1 2.09 19.09 -17.92
CA MET A 1 0.63 19.07 -17.71
C MET A 1 0.42 18.33 -16.41
N THR A 2 -0.40 18.85 -15.50
CA THR A 2 -0.69 18.23 -14.19
C THR A 2 -2.13 17.76 -14.17
N LEU A 3 -2.45 16.82 -13.29
CA LEU A 3 -3.84 16.55 -13.00
C LEU A 3 -4.47 17.75 -12.25
N SER A 4 -5.79 17.81 -12.28
CA SER A 4 -6.55 18.71 -11.40
C SER A 4 -6.91 17.93 -10.13
N ASN A 5 -7.06 18.61 -8.99
CA ASN A 5 -7.52 17.98 -7.73
C ASN A 5 -8.76 17.08 -7.92
N TYR A 6 -9.72 17.51 -8.75
CA TYR A 6 -10.90 16.70 -9.08
C TYR A 6 -10.54 15.34 -9.72
N ALA A 7 -9.59 15.32 -10.64
CA ALA A 7 -9.16 14.11 -11.31
C ALA A 7 -8.29 13.22 -10.40
N GLU A 8 -7.44 13.84 -9.58
CA GLU A 8 -6.64 13.14 -8.58
C GLU A 8 -7.53 12.42 -7.56
N ASP A 9 -8.48 13.15 -6.96
CA ASP A 9 -9.44 12.61 -5.99
C ASP A 9 -10.30 11.51 -6.63
N ALA A 10 -10.77 11.71 -7.87
CA ALA A 10 -11.57 10.72 -8.59
C ALA A 10 -10.78 9.41 -8.84
N ILE A 11 -9.52 9.49 -9.26
CA ILE A 11 -8.66 8.32 -9.52
C ILE A 11 -8.32 7.59 -8.23
N LEU A 12 -7.92 8.32 -7.19
CA LEU A 12 -7.60 7.75 -5.89
C LEU A 12 -8.81 7.05 -5.28
N ASN A 13 -9.98 7.70 -5.25
CA ASN A 13 -11.19 7.07 -4.77
C ASN A 13 -11.54 5.81 -5.57
N ALA A 14 -11.34 5.82 -6.90
CA ALA A 14 -11.60 4.68 -7.75
C ALA A 14 -10.68 3.47 -7.43
N LEU A 15 -9.38 3.70 -7.26
CA LEU A 15 -8.39 2.65 -6.96
C LEU A 15 -8.66 1.97 -5.60
N PHE A 16 -9.08 2.75 -4.60
CA PHE A 16 -9.32 2.26 -3.25
C PHE A 16 -10.79 1.88 -2.99
N GLY A 17 -11.56 1.60 -4.05
CA GLY A 17 -12.91 1.05 -3.98
C GLY A 17 -13.96 2.01 -3.40
N LYS A 18 -13.70 3.32 -3.42
CA LYS A 18 -14.64 4.36 -3.02
C LYS A 18 -15.46 4.88 -4.19
N THR A 19 -16.52 5.62 -3.86
CA THR A 19 -17.26 6.38 -4.85
C THR A 19 -16.34 7.40 -5.51
N SER A 20 -16.05 7.19 -6.79
CA SER A 20 -15.30 8.11 -7.62
C SER A 20 -16.24 9.11 -8.29
N ASP A 21 -15.78 10.35 -8.49
CA ASP A 21 -16.51 11.35 -9.25
C ASP A 21 -16.58 11.04 -10.75
N PHE A 22 -15.77 10.10 -11.25
CA PHE A 22 -15.90 9.54 -12.61
C PHE A 22 -17.00 8.48 -12.72
N GLY A 23 -17.67 8.15 -11.62
CA GLY A 23 -18.63 7.05 -11.52
C GLY A 23 -17.99 5.76 -11.00
N ALA A 24 -18.81 4.72 -10.82
CA ALA A 24 -18.32 3.44 -10.30
C ALA A 24 -17.42 2.74 -11.33
N LEU A 25 -16.22 2.30 -10.91
CA LEU A 25 -15.45 1.32 -11.68
C LEU A 25 -16.21 -0.01 -11.65
N GLY A 26 -16.38 -0.63 -12.83
CA GLY A 26 -17.04 -1.94 -12.95
C GLY A 26 -16.34 -3.06 -12.16
N SER A 27 -15.06 -2.88 -11.84
CA SER A 27 -14.30 -3.65 -10.85
C SER A 27 -13.17 -2.77 -10.32
N ALA A 28 -13.20 -2.43 -9.04
CA ALA A 28 -12.03 -1.86 -8.38
C ALA A 28 -10.95 -2.96 -8.24
N PRO A 29 -9.65 -2.62 -8.36
CA PRO A 29 -8.59 -3.59 -8.10
C PRO A 29 -8.60 -3.98 -6.61
N SER A 30 -8.22 -5.22 -6.31
CA SER A 30 -7.91 -5.61 -4.93
C SER A 30 -6.62 -4.94 -4.52
N MET A 31 -6.57 -4.31 -3.34
CA MET A 31 -5.38 -3.57 -2.90
C MET A 31 -4.67 -4.33 -1.78
N TYR A 32 -3.37 -4.60 -1.98
CA TYR A 32 -2.54 -5.36 -1.05
C TYR A 32 -1.35 -4.54 -0.57
N VAL A 33 -1.28 -4.28 0.73
CA VAL A 33 -0.14 -3.59 1.36
C VAL A 33 1.00 -4.57 1.57
N GLY A 34 2.16 -4.27 1.02
CA GLY A 34 3.40 -5.04 1.13
C GLY A 34 4.53 -4.25 1.77
N LEU A 35 5.61 -4.96 2.08
CA LEU A 35 6.88 -4.45 2.56
C LEU A 35 7.99 -4.88 1.61
N SER A 36 9.03 -4.06 1.52
CA SER A 36 10.19 -4.33 0.68
C SER A 36 11.49 -3.96 1.39
N THR A 37 12.52 -4.78 1.17
CA THR A 37 13.88 -4.53 1.67
C THR A 37 14.68 -3.59 0.78
N ALA A 38 14.20 -3.34 -0.44
CA ALA A 38 14.80 -2.43 -1.42
C ALA A 38 13.75 -1.44 -1.95
N ASP A 39 14.22 -0.40 -2.64
CA ASP A 39 13.36 0.47 -3.43
C ASP A 39 12.81 -0.34 -4.63
N PRO A 40 11.48 -0.51 -4.75
CA PRO A 40 10.87 -1.22 -5.87
C PRO A 40 11.12 -0.58 -7.23
N GLY A 41 11.41 0.72 -7.26
CA GLY A 41 11.35 1.55 -8.47
C GLY A 41 9.92 1.75 -8.98
N GLU A 42 9.77 2.57 -10.02
CA GLU A 42 8.47 2.94 -10.58
C GLU A 42 7.73 1.78 -11.27
N ASP A 43 8.47 0.78 -11.76
CA ASP A 43 7.91 -0.41 -12.42
C ASP A 43 7.84 -1.63 -11.51
N GLY A 44 8.30 -1.51 -10.26
CA GLY A 44 8.36 -2.60 -9.29
C GLY A 44 9.38 -3.69 -9.62
N SER A 45 10.24 -3.50 -10.63
CA SER A 45 11.21 -4.51 -11.07
C SER A 45 12.31 -4.80 -10.04
N SER A 46 12.58 -3.84 -9.15
CA SER A 46 13.58 -3.95 -8.09
C SER A 46 12.97 -4.30 -6.73
N ASP A 47 11.67 -4.64 -6.70
CA ASP A 47 10.99 -5.03 -5.46
C ASP A 47 11.65 -6.27 -4.85
N ALA A 48 11.97 -6.18 -3.56
CA ALA A 48 12.57 -7.25 -2.78
C ALA A 48 11.73 -7.54 -1.52
N PRO A 49 10.50 -8.08 -1.69
CA PRO A 49 9.66 -8.40 -0.56
C PRO A 49 10.24 -9.59 0.22
N PRO A 50 10.03 -9.65 1.55
CA PRO A 50 10.36 -10.84 2.31
C PRO A 50 9.69 -12.08 1.72
N SER A 51 10.35 -13.23 1.82
CA SER A 51 9.82 -14.50 1.32
C SER A 51 9.88 -15.56 2.43
N GLY A 52 8.74 -16.19 2.72
CA GLY A 52 8.64 -17.16 3.82
C GLY A 52 8.47 -16.49 5.18
N ASP A 53 8.80 -17.22 6.25
CA ASP A 53 8.84 -16.70 7.63
C ASP A 53 7.57 -15.96 8.10
N GLY A 54 6.40 -16.41 7.60
CA GLY A 54 5.10 -15.83 7.96
C GLY A 54 4.72 -14.58 7.17
N TYR A 55 5.59 -14.06 6.30
CA TYR A 55 5.28 -12.86 5.52
C TYR A 55 4.17 -13.11 4.49
N ALA A 56 3.18 -12.21 4.48
CA ALA A 56 2.18 -12.09 3.42
C ALA A 56 1.74 -10.63 3.30
N ARG A 57 1.45 -10.18 2.07
CA ARG A 57 0.84 -8.86 1.85
C ARG A 57 -0.55 -8.81 2.49
N VAL A 58 -0.92 -7.67 3.05
CA VAL A 58 -2.21 -7.46 3.73
C VAL A 58 -3.25 -7.01 2.72
N SER A 59 -4.31 -7.80 2.53
CA SER A 59 -5.45 -7.41 1.71
C SER A 59 -6.25 -6.32 2.44
N THR A 60 -6.63 -5.27 1.71
CA THR A 60 -7.41 -4.16 2.25
C THR A 60 -8.77 -4.05 1.57
N ALA A 61 -9.76 -3.55 2.30
CA ALA A 61 -11.09 -3.21 1.81
C ALA A 61 -11.24 -1.69 1.69
N ALA A 62 -12.28 -1.24 0.97
CA ALA A 62 -12.56 0.20 0.83
C ALA A 62 -12.73 0.92 2.18
N SER A 63 -13.20 0.22 3.22
CA SER A 63 -13.36 0.72 4.58
C SER A 63 -12.05 0.98 5.33
N ASP A 64 -10.92 0.44 4.85
CA ASP A 64 -9.61 0.62 5.47
C ASP A 64 -8.93 1.91 5.06
N TRP A 65 -9.57 2.68 4.18
CA TRP A 65 -9.04 3.91 3.60
C TRP A 65 -9.99 5.08 3.88
N ASN A 66 -9.47 6.29 3.98
CA ASN A 66 -10.26 7.51 3.95
C ASN A 66 -10.63 7.88 2.51
N ALA A 67 -11.59 8.81 2.37
CA ALA A 67 -11.91 9.37 1.06
C ALA A 67 -10.80 10.33 0.63
N ALA A 68 -10.47 10.32 -0.66
CA ALA A 68 -9.48 11.24 -1.19
C ALA A 68 -9.97 12.69 -1.06
N SER A 69 -9.06 13.58 -0.69
CA SER A 69 -9.27 15.02 -0.66
C SER A 69 -7.98 15.74 -1.00
N SER A 70 -8.07 16.70 -1.93
CA SER A 70 -6.92 17.52 -2.34
C SER A 70 -5.76 16.68 -2.89
N GLY A 71 -6.10 15.64 -3.64
CA GLY A 71 -5.15 14.76 -4.30
C GLY A 71 -4.49 13.74 -3.39
N SER A 72 -4.98 13.55 -2.16
CA SER A 72 -4.41 12.59 -1.21
C SER A 72 -5.46 11.80 -0.44
N LEU A 73 -5.10 10.57 -0.04
CA LEU A 73 -5.84 9.77 0.93
C LEU A 73 -4.87 9.02 1.85
N ASP A 74 -5.39 8.57 2.98
CA ASP A 74 -4.68 7.79 3.98
C ASP A 74 -5.49 6.57 4.46
N ASN A 75 -4.85 5.65 5.20
CA ASN A 75 -5.55 4.51 5.79
C ASN A 75 -6.40 4.92 7.00
N ALA A 76 -7.68 4.55 7.00
CA ALA A 76 -8.62 4.82 8.09
C ALA A 76 -8.49 3.85 9.28
N ASN A 77 -8.03 2.62 9.01
CA ASN A 77 -7.87 1.57 10.02
C ASN A 77 -6.40 1.12 10.11
N ILE A 78 -6.08 0.40 11.20
CA ILE A 78 -4.78 -0.26 11.34
C ILE A 78 -4.62 -1.31 10.24
N ILE A 79 -3.49 -1.26 9.53
CA ILE A 79 -3.08 -2.29 8.58
C ILE A 79 -2.03 -3.16 9.27
N GLN A 80 -2.41 -4.36 9.70
CA GLN A 80 -1.53 -5.25 10.46
C GLN A 80 -1.08 -6.44 9.61
N PHE A 81 0.22 -6.69 9.58
CA PHE A 81 0.83 -7.86 8.94
C PHE A 81 0.70 -9.11 9.83
N PRO A 82 0.84 -10.32 9.27
CA PRO A 82 1.03 -11.51 10.08
C PRO A 82 2.24 -11.38 11.01
N GLU A 83 2.25 -12.11 12.12
CA GLU A 83 3.43 -12.21 12.98
C GLU A 83 4.58 -12.87 12.21
N ALA A 84 5.77 -12.29 12.28
CA ALA A 84 6.98 -12.87 11.72
C ALA A 84 7.34 -14.16 12.47
N THR A 85 7.63 -15.24 11.74
CA THR A 85 8.13 -16.51 12.31
C THR A 85 9.64 -16.68 12.11
N GLY A 86 10.28 -15.71 11.46
CA GLY A 86 11.70 -15.65 11.16
C GLY A 86 12.13 -14.22 10.83
N SER A 87 13.26 -14.05 10.14
CA SER A 87 13.80 -12.73 9.83
C SER A 87 13.31 -12.24 8.47
N TRP A 88 12.68 -11.07 8.43
CA TRP A 88 12.27 -10.43 7.17
C TRP A 88 13.33 -9.48 6.58
N GLY A 89 14.48 -9.38 7.24
CA GLY A 89 15.51 -8.42 6.87
C GLY A 89 15.15 -7.00 7.34
N THR A 90 15.90 -6.01 6.84
CA THR A 90 15.61 -4.59 7.11
C THR A 90 14.67 -4.07 6.03
N ILE A 91 13.44 -3.78 6.43
CA ILE A 91 12.43 -3.20 5.56
C ILE A 91 12.73 -1.71 5.40
N THR A 92 12.74 -1.25 4.15
CA THR A 92 13.04 0.14 3.78
C THR A 92 11.86 0.81 3.07
N HIS A 93 10.96 0.04 2.46
CA HIS A 93 9.83 0.56 1.69
C HIS A 93 8.54 -0.21 2.00
N PHE A 94 7.40 0.44 1.76
CA PHE A 94 6.10 -0.20 1.62
C PHE A 94 5.65 -0.17 0.17
N THR A 95 4.76 -1.09 -0.19
CA THR A 95 4.21 -1.22 -1.54
C THR A 95 2.71 -1.45 -1.51
N ILE A 96 2.02 -1.07 -2.59
CA ILE A 96 0.65 -1.49 -2.88
C ILE A 96 0.66 -2.24 -4.19
N TYR A 97 0.14 -3.47 -4.17
CA TYR A 97 -0.03 -4.30 -5.36
C TYR A 97 -1.49 -4.67 -5.58
N ASP A 98 -1.82 -5.03 -6.82
CA ASP A 98 -3.15 -5.55 -7.19
C ASP A 98 -3.37 -7.05 -6.87
N ALA A 99 -2.34 -7.72 -6.35
CA ALA A 99 -2.35 -9.17 -6.08
C ALA A 99 -1.59 -9.53 -4.78
N PRO A 100 -1.95 -10.64 -4.10
CA PRO A 100 -1.27 -11.08 -2.89
C PRO A 100 0.17 -11.54 -3.13
N THR A 101 0.46 -12.02 -4.35
CA THR A 101 1.80 -12.37 -4.84
C THR A 101 1.90 -12.01 -6.33
N GLY A 102 3.07 -11.54 -6.78
CA GLY A 102 3.21 -10.99 -8.13
C GLY A 102 2.37 -9.73 -8.32
N GLY A 103 1.65 -9.65 -9.45
CA GLY A 103 0.78 -8.52 -9.78
C GLY A 103 1.54 -7.29 -10.27
N ASN A 104 0.84 -6.16 -10.32
CA ASN A 104 1.35 -4.86 -10.73
C ASN A 104 1.51 -3.95 -9.51
N LEU A 105 2.64 -3.24 -9.45
CA LEU A 105 2.87 -2.20 -8.45
C LEU A 105 1.95 -1.01 -8.76
N ILE A 106 1.22 -0.54 -7.74
CA ILE A 106 0.31 0.62 -7.84
C ILE A 106 0.92 1.84 -7.15
N PHE A 107 1.49 1.63 -5.96
CA PHE A 107 2.19 2.66 -5.18
C PHE A 107 3.38 2.05 -4.45
N SER A 108 4.43 2.83 -4.22
CA SER A 108 5.51 2.52 -3.30
C SER A 108 5.90 3.79 -2.53
N GLY A 109 6.52 3.59 -1.37
CA GLY A 109 7.06 4.70 -0.59
C GLY A 109 8.14 4.20 0.37
N ALA A 110 9.13 5.06 0.62
CA ALA A 110 10.15 4.79 1.62
C ALA A 110 9.56 4.93 3.03
N LEU A 111 10.02 4.08 3.94
CA LEU A 111 9.78 4.26 5.37
C LEU A 111 10.70 5.37 5.90
N ASP A 112 10.16 6.26 6.74
CA ASP A 112 10.96 7.30 7.42
C ASP A 112 12.12 6.70 8.23
N THR A 113 11.89 5.51 8.79
CA THR A 113 12.91 4.76 9.54
C THR A 113 12.86 3.30 9.09
N PRO A 114 13.92 2.82 8.40
CA PRO A 114 14.07 1.41 8.11
C PRO A 114 14.02 0.56 9.38
N LYS A 115 13.35 -0.59 9.32
CA LYS A 115 13.14 -1.45 10.49
C LYS A 115 13.38 -2.92 10.14
N ALA A 116 14.17 -3.58 10.97
CA ALA A 116 14.32 -5.03 10.91
C ALA A 116 13.22 -5.72 11.72
N PHE A 117 12.72 -6.84 11.20
CA PHE A 117 11.73 -7.67 11.89
C PHE A 117 12.26 -9.09 12.04
N ILE A 118 12.07 -9.64 13.23
CA ILE A 118 12.45 -11.00 13.62
C ILE A 118 11.24 -11.76 14.16
N SER A 119 11.43 -13.05 14.48
CA SER A 119 10.34 -13.87 15.00
C SER A 119 9.68 -13.27 16.24
N GLY A 120 8.34 -13.20 16.24
CA GLY A 120 7.52 -12.62 17.30
C GLY A 120 7.17 -11.14 17.07
N ASP A 121 7.78 -10.48 16.08
CA ASP A 121 7.38 -9.13 15.70
C ASP A 121 6.08 -9.15 14.86
N THR A 122 5.19 -8.20 15.11
CA THR A 122 3.98 -7.98 14.30
C THR A 122 4.02 -6.56 13.72
N PRO A 123 4.43 -6.39 12.46
CA PRO A 123 4.45 -5.07 11.82
C PRO A 123 3.03 -4.55 11.60
N LEU A 124 2.86 -3.24 11.77
CA LEU A 124 1.59 -2.57 11.50
C LEU A 124 1.84 -1.13 11.07
N PHE A 125 0.86 -0.59 10.34
CA PHE A 125 0.68 0.84 10.13
C PHE A 125 -0.56 1.27 10.90
N ALA A 126 -0.43 2.28 11.77
CA ALA A 126 -1.57 2.87 12.44
C ALA A 126 -2.43 3.66 11.46
N ALA A 127 -3.67 3.97 11.83
CA ALA A 127 -4.53 4.83 11.01
C ALA A 127 -3.83 6.18 10.75
N GLY A 128 -3.77 6.59 9.49
CA GLY A 128 -3.13 7.82 9.04
C GLY A 128 -1.64 7.70 8.68
N ASP A 129 -0.99 6.55 8.92
CA ASP A 129 0.45 6.39 8.65
C ASP A 129 0.75 6.20 7.15
N LEU A 130 -0.12 5.54 6.40
CA LEU A 130 0.03 5.34 4.96
C LEU A 130 -0.72 6.44 4.22
N SER A 131 0.01 7.39 3.65
CA SER A 131 -0.54 8.46 2.82
C SER A 131 -0.11 8.30 1.36
N PHE A 132 -1.08 8.46 0.45
CA PHE A 132 -0.90 8.38 -1.00
C PHE A 132 -1.30 9.71 -1.62
N THR A 133 -0.54 10.15 -2.62
CA THR A 133 -0.80 11.41 -3.34
C THR A 133 -0.72 11.18 -4.84
N ALA A 134 -1.70 11.70 -5.58
CA ALA A 134 -1.65 11.80 -7.04
C ALA A 134 -1.22 13.22 -7.43
N ASN A 135 -0.33 13.36 -8.42
CA ASN A 135 0.22 14.65 -8.89
C ASN A 135 0.22 14.72 -10.43
#